data_AF-A0A2S5MT72-F1
#
_entry.id   AF-A0A2S5MT72-F1
#
_cell.length_a   1.000
_cell.length_b   1.000
_cell.length_c   1.000
_cell.angle_alpha   90.00
_cell.angle_beta   90.00
_cell.angle_gamma   90.00
#
_symmetry.space_group_name_H-M   'P 1'
#
loop_
_entity.id
_entity.type
_entity.pdbx_description
1 polymer ?
#
loop_
_entity_poly.entity_id
_entity_poly.type
_entity_poly.pdbx_seq_one_letter_code
_entity_poly.pdbx_strand_id
1 'polypeptide(L)'
;MCVRVTNSAFVVSIPSPSLMSAPSTCPPRRVDVSAFRRHNGRMKRRATHPGEILLHEFLIPHGMEPDDLASIIGDTTKAEKLLSGQAPVTPDIAATLAQRFSTTPEFWLNLQRRHDETNF
;
A
#
# COMPACT_ATOMS: atom_id res chain seq x y z
N MET A 1 49.62 24.59 -20.27
CA MET A 1 50.85 23.80 -20.43
C MET A 1 50.60 22.42 -19.84
N CYS A 2 50.41 21.40 -20.69
CA CYS A 2 50.24 20.01 -20.27
C CYS A 2 51.63 19.39 -20.06
N VAL A 3 51.93 18.88 -18.85
CA VAL A 3 53.19 18.18 -18.58
C VAL A 3 52.91 16.70 -18.40
N ARG A 4 53.71 15.94 -19.15
CA ARG A 4 53.77 14.50 -19.39
C ARG A 4 53.56 13.59 -18.17
N VAL A 5 52.82 12.52 -18.43
CA VAL A 5 52.90 11.23 -17.75
C VAL A 5 54.28 10.61 -17.97
N THR A 6 54.93 10.19 -16.89
CA THR A 6 55.99 9.17 -16.92
C THR A 6 55.69 8.07 -15.92
N ASN A 7 55.35 6.93 -16.50
CA ASN A 7 55.29 5.58 -15.99
C ASN A 7 56.39 5.26 -14.95
N SER A 8 56.03 4.60 -13.85
CA SER A 8 56.97 3.76 -13.12
C SER A 8 56.22 2.61 -12.45
N ALA A 9 56.42 1.44 -13.02
CA ALA A 9 56.07 0.15 -12.45
C ALA A 9 56.63 0.02 -11.03
N PHE A 10 55.80 -0.43 -10.09
CA PHE A 10 56.28 -0.97 -8.82
C PHE A 10 55.63 -2.33 -8.60
N VAL A 11 56.45 -3.35 -8.80
CA VAL A 11 56.18 -4.74 -8.50
C VAL A 11 56.10 -4.90 -6.97
N VAL A 12 54.94 -5.28 -6.45
CA VAL A 12 54.84 -5.77 -5.06
C VAL A 12 54.63 -7.27 -5.12
N SER A 13 55.66 -7.94 -4.62
CA SER A 13 55.79 -9.36 -4.39
C SER A 13 54.60 -9.92 -3.60
N ILE A 14 53.84 -10.84 -4.21
CA ILE A 14 52.82 -11.64 -3.52
C ILE A 14 53.53 -12.93 -3.06
N PRO A 15 53.72 -13.17 -1.75
CA PRO A 15 54.12 -14.48 -1.27
C PRO A 15 52.91 -15.43 -1.34
N SER A 16 53.04 -16.46 -2.16
CA SER A 16 52.10 -17.56 -2.32
C SER A 16 51.97 -18.38 -1.03
N PRO A 17 50.77 -18.59 -0.45
CA PRO A 17 50.52 -19.64 0.51
C PRO A 17 49.83 -20.84 -0.16
N SER A 18 50.58 -21.93 -0.25
CA SER A 18 50.13 -23.23 -0.74
C SER A 18 49.03 -23.86 0.12
N LEU A 19 48.08 -24.49 -0.58
CA LEU A 19 47.33 -25.71 -0.24
C LEU A 19 46.82 -25.91 1.20
N MET A 20 45.52 -25.69 1.39
CA MET A 20 44.70 -26.57 2.24
C MET A 20 43.63 -27.25 1.38
N SER A 21 43.77 -28.57 1.26
CA SER A 21 42.80 -29.48 0.66
C SER A 21 41.49 -29.47 1.44
N ALA A 22 40.38 -29.17 0.77
CA ALA A 22 39.04 -29.50 1.25
C ALA A 22 38.47 -30.63 0.39
N PRO A 23 38.35 -31.86 0.90
CA PRO A 23 37.62 -32.91 0.21
C PRO A 23 36.11 -32.79 0.44
N SER A 24 35.38 -32.98 -0.65
CA SER A 24 34.08 -33.64 -0.72
C SER A 24 32.84 -32.85 -0.28
N THR A 25 32.23 -32.24 -1.30
CA THR A 25 30.79 -32.37 -1.59
C THR A 25 29.84 -31.82 -0.52
N CYS A 26 29.52 -30.54 -0.63
CA CYS A 26 28.24 -30.05 -0.15
C CYS A 26 27.13 -30.75 -0.97
N PRO A 27 26.25 -31.56 -0.36
CA PRO A 27 25.07 -32.05 -1.07
C PRO A 27 24.16 -30.85 -1.39
N PRO A 28 23.50 -30.82 -2.55
CA PRO A 28 22.55 -29.76 -2.85
C PRO A 28 21.44 -29.81 -1.80
N ARG A 29 21.19 -28.68 -1.10
CA ARG A 29 19.95 -28.49 -0.36
C ARG A 29 18.83 -28.55 -1.39
N ARG A 30 18.23 -29.73 -1.58
CA ARG A 30 16.99 -29.88 -2.33
C ARG A 30 15.94 -29.15 -1.50
N VAL A 31 15.65 -27.91 -1.89
CA VAL A 31 14.50 -27.18 -1.38
C VAL A 31 13.29 -28.00 -1.83
N ASP A 32 12.69 -28.75 -0.91
CA ASP A 32 11.43 -29.42 -1.17
C ASP A 32 10.34 -28.35 -1.26
N VAL A 33 10.06 -27.93 -2.50
CA VAL A 33 8.96 -26.99 -2.82
C VAL A 33 7.58 -27.63 -2.67
N SER A 34 7.54 -28.93 -2.33
CA SER A 34 6.33 -29.75 -2.19
C SER A 34 5.56 -29.49 -0.89
N ALA A 35 6.18 -28.80 0.08
CA ALA A 35 5.54 -28.40 1.34
C ALA A 35 4.89 -27.01 1.32
N PHE A 36 4.69 -26.40 0.14
CA PHE A 36 3.91 -25.17 -0.01
C PHE A 36 2.41 -25.47 0.15
N ARG A 37 2.03 -25.91 1.36
CA ARG A 37 0.65 -25.93 1.83
C ARG A 37 0.14 -24.50 1.67
N ARG A 38 -0.61 -24.27 0.59
CA ARG A 38 -1.33 -23.03 0.34
C ARG A 38 -2.26 -22.83 1.53
N HIS A 39 -1.86 -21.99 2.48
CA HIS A 39 -2.81 -21.36 3.36
C HIS A 39 -3.70 -20.47 2.49
N ASN A 40 -4.75 -21.03 1.90
CA ASN A 40 -5.94 -20.27 1.58
C ASN A 40 -6.69 -20.01 2.90
N GLY A 41 -6.01 -19.36 3.84
CA GLY A 41 -6.70 -18.54 4.81
C GLY A 41 -7.30 -17.43 3.98
N ARG A 42 -8.61 -17.45 3.78
CA ARG A 42 -9.36 -16.30 3.29
C ARG A 42 -9.11 -15.21 4.32
N MET A 43 -8.03 -14.45 4.15
CA MET A 43 -7.84 -13.17 4.80
C MET A 43 -9.07 -12.39 4.34
N LYS A 44 -10.11 -12.37 5.19
CA LYS A 44 -11.23 -11.44 5.06
C LYS A 44 -10.55 -10.08 5.15
N ARG A 45 -10.12 -9.55 4.00
CA ARG A 45 -9.69 -8.17 3.89
C ARG A 45 -10.88 -7.42 4.42
N ARG A 46 -10.74 -6.80 5.60
CA ARG A 46 -11.78 -5.95 6.14
C ARG A 46 -12.11 -4.99 5.00
N ALA A 47 -13.33 -5.07 4.47
CA ALA A 47 -13.70 -4.12 3.45
C ALA A 47 -13.57 -2.77 4.10
N THR A 48 -12.69 -1.95 3.54
CA THR A 48 -12.50 -0.60 4.06
C THR A 48 -13.83 0.12 3.87
N HIS A 49 -14.39 0.61 4.98
CA HIS A 49 -15.64 1.33 4.91
C HIS A 49 -15.44 2.57 4.03
N PRO A 50 -16.38 2.91 3.12
CA PRO A 50 -16.25 4.09 2.26
C PRO A 50 -15.98 5.39 3.04
N GLY A 51 -16.52 5.51 4.25
CA GLY A 51 -16.24 6.62 5.16
C GLY A 51 -14.82 6.69 5.70
N GLU A 52 -14.15 5.55 5.89
CA GLU A 52 -12.75 5.52 6.32
C GLU A 52 -11.82 5.92 5.17
N ILE A 53 -12.17 5.52 3.94
CA ILE A 53 -11.49 6.00 2.71
C ILE A 53 -11.67 7.51 2.57
N LEU A 54 -12.90 8.02 2.74
CA LEU A 54 -13.20 9.45 2.67
C LEU A 54 -12.34 10.24 3.68
N LEU A 55 -12.25 9.75 4.92
CA LEU A 55 -11.46 10.39 5.96
C LEU A 55 -9.97 10.42 5.62
N HIS A 56 -9.39 9.26 5.29
CA HIS A 56 -7.93 9.14 5.10
C HIS A 56 -7.43 9.72 3.78
N GLU A 57 -8.17 9.57 2.69
CA GLU A 57 -7.73 9.99 1.35
C GLU A 57 -8.15 11.41 0.99
N PHE A 58 -9.16 11.98 1.67
CA PHE A 58 -9.67 13.31 1.33
C PHE A 58 -9.63 14.27 2.53
N LEU A 59 -10.23 13.95 3.68
CA LEU A 59 -10.29 14.90 4.79
C LEU A 59 -8.90 15.23 5.37
N ILE A 60 -8.09 14.21 5.67
CA ILE A 60 -6.73 14.39 6.20
C ILE A 60 -5.85 15.24 5.27
N PRO A 61 -5.71 14.95 3.96
CA PRO A 61 -4.86 15.77 3.08
C PRO A 61 -5.42 17.17 2.82
N HIS A 62 -6.73 17.38 2.94
CA HIS A 62 -7.33 18.70 2.83
C HIS A 62 -7.36 19.49 4.16
N GLY A 63 -7.02 18.85 5.28
CA GLY A 63 -7.11 19.48 6.61
C GLY A 63 -8.55 19.82 7.01
N MET A 64 -9.54 19.08 6.50
CA MET A 64 -10.96 19.28 6.81
C MET A 64 -11.40 18.37 7.95
N GLU A 65 -12.21 18.90 8.86
CA GLU A 65 -12.84 18.15 9.93
C GLU A 65 -14.22 17.57 9.51
N PRO A 66 -14.76 16.59 10.25
CA PRO A 66 -16.13 16.09 10.05
C PRO A 66 -17.19 17.21 9.99
N ASP A 67 -17.02 18.29 10.74
CA ASP A 67 -17.91 19.46 10.74
C ASP A 67 -17.87 20.26 9.42
N ASP A 68 -16.72 20.33 8.75
CA ASP A 68 -16.62 20.94 7.43
C ASP A 68 -17.41 20.13 6.39
N LEU A 69 -17.30 18.80 6.49
CA LEU A 69 -18.07 17.88 5.65
C LEU A 69 -19.56 17.97 5.93
N ALA A 70 -19.95 18.11 7.20
CA ALA A 70 -21.33 18.32 7.61
C ALA A 70 -21.92 19.58 6.98
N SER A 71 -21.16 20.67 6.95
CA SER A 71 -21.56 21.94 6.35
C SER A 71 -21.79 21.84 4.83
N ILE A 72 -21.06 20.94 4.17
CA ILE A 72 -21.21 20.65 2.73
C ILE A 72 -22.48 19.84 2.45
N ILE A 73 -22.74 18.81 3.25
CA ILE A 73 -23.87 17.88 3.06
C ILE A 73 -25.18 18.49 3.57
N GLY A 74 -25.10 19.38 4.57
CA GLY A 74 -26.23 19.98 5.27
C GLY A 74 -26.74 19.16 6.47
N ASP A 75 -26.11 18.02 6.76
CA ASP A 75 -26.51 17.10 7.84
C ASP A 75 -25.30 16.60 8.64
N THR A 76 -25.04 17.19 9.81
CA THR A 76 -23.92 16.81 10.69
C THR A 76 -23.97 15.36 11.14
N THR A 77 -25.13 14.92 11.64
CA THR A 77 -25.33 13.54 12.10
C THR A 77 -25.08 12.51 11.00
N LYS A 78 -25.39 12.84 9.74
CA LYS A 78 -25.16 11.92 8.61
C LYS A 78 -23.68 11.88 8.24
N ALA A 79 -23.01 13.03 8.20
CA ALA A 79 -21.58 13.10 7.93
C ALA A 79 -20.77 12.29 8.96
N GLU A 80 -21.04 12.49 10.25
CA GLU A 80 -20.36 11.75 11.33
C GLU A 80 -20.60 10.25 11.27
N LYS A 81 -21.85 9.82 11.03
CA LYS A 81 -22.18 8.39 10.89
C LYS A 81 -21.53 7.76 9.67
N LEU A 82 -21.43 8.49 8.57
CA LEU A 82 -20.77 8.04 7.35
C LEU A 82 -19.28 7.83 7.60
N LEU A 83 -18.62 8.79 8.25
CA LEU A 83 -17.21 8.69 8.65
C LEU A 83 -16.95 7.57 9.65
N SER A 84 -17.88 7.36 10.59
CA SER A 84 -17.80 6.31 11.64
C SER A 84 -18.11 4.89 11.15
N GLY A 85 -18.48 4.72 9.87
CA GLY A 85 -18.82 3.40 9.36
C GLY A 85 -20.22 2.89 9.65
N GLN A 86 -21.10 3.77 10.14
CA GLN A 86 -22.44 3.41 10.61
C GLN A 86 -23.53 3.72 9.57
N ALA A 87 -23.26 4.60 8.61
CA ALA A 87 -24.20 4.95 7.54
C ALA A 87 -23.60 4.61 6.15
N PRO A 88 -24.41 4.05 5.24
CA PRO A 88 -24.00 3.82 3.87
C PRO A 88 -23.93 5.13 3.09
N VAL A 89 -23.14 5.13 2.01
CA VAL A 89 -23.10 6.27 1.08
C VAL A 89 -24.33 6.24 0.18
N THR A 90 -25.23 7.21 0.35
CA THR A 90 -26.40 7.39 -0.53
C THR A 90 -26.02 8.11 -1.82
N PRO A 91 -26.80 7.95 -2.91
CA PRO A 91 -26.52 8.62 -4.19
C PRO A 91 -26.51 10.15 -4.08
N ASP A 92 -27.37 10.73 -3.23
CA ASP A 92 -27.39 12.18 -3.00
C ASP A 92 -26.08 12.67 -2.37
N ILE A 93 -25.57 11.95 -1.36
CA ILE A 93 -24.29 12.27 -0.72
C ILE A 93 -23.14 12.07 -1.73
N ALA A 94 -23.17 10.99 -2.51
CA ALA A 94 -22.16 10.72 -3.54
C ALA A 94 -22.08 11.85 -4.58
N ALA A 95 -23.22 12.41 -5.01
CA ALA A 95 -23.26 13.53 -5.94
C ALA A 95 -22.68 14.82 -5.33
N THR A 96 -22.95 15.08 -4.05
CA THR A 96 -22.36 16.21 -3.32
C THR A 96 -20.85 16.06 -3.16
N LEU A 97 -20.38 14.87 -2.75
CA LEU A 97 -18.95 14.56 -2.63
C LEU A 97 -18.22 14.68 -3.97
N ALA A 98 -18.83 14.17 -5.04
CA ALA A 98 -18.31 14.27 -6.40
C ALA A 98 -18.04 15.72 -6.82
N GLN A 99 -18.99 16.62 -6.55
CA GLN A 99 -18.85 18.05 -6.85
C GLN A 99 -17.74 18.73 -6.04
N ARG A 100 -17.53 18.33 -4.78
CA ARG A 100 -16.54 18.96 -3.91
C ARG A 100 -15.12 18.46 -4.13
N PHE A 101 -14.97 17.16 -4.35
CA PHE A 101 -13.66 16.52 -4.50
C PHE A 101 -13.26 16.30 -5.96
N SER A 102 -14.05 16.81 -6.92
CA SER A 102 -13.84 16.57 -8.36
C SER A 102 -13.71 15.08 -8.69
N THR A 103 -14.52 14.25 -8.02
CA THR A 103 -14.63 12.80 -8.24
C THR A 103 -15.96 12.46 -8.93
N THR A 104 -16.23 11.19 -9.20
CA THR A 104 -17.50 10.75 -9.79
C THR A 104 -18.43 10.16 -8.72
N PRO A 105 -19.76 10.34 -8.83
CA PRO A 105 -20.69 9.72 -7.89
C PRO A 105 -20.62 8.18 -7.95
N GLU A 106 -20.34 7.60 -9.12
CA GLU A 106 -20.16 6.16 -9.28
C GLU A 106 -18.97 5.62 -8.49
N PHE A 107 -17.91 6.42 -8.33
CA PHE A 107 -16.76 6.03 -7.52
C PHE A 107 -17.19 5.72 -6.08
N TRP A 108 -17.94 6.63 -5.46
CA TRP A 108 -18.44 6.48 -4.09
C TRP A 108 -19.42 5.32 -3.94
N LEU A 109 -20.35 5.16 -4.89
CA LEU A 109 -21.29 4.04 -4.90
C LEU A 109 -20.58 2.69 -5.10
N ASN A 110 -19.50 2.66 -5.88
CA ASN A 110 -18.72 1.44 -6.07
C ASN A 110 -17.95 1.04 -4.79
N LEU A 111 -17.51 2.00 -3.98
CA LEU A 111 -16.92 1.71 -2.67
C LEU A 111 -17.95 1.04 -1.73
N GLN A 112 -19.18 1.57 -1.69
CA GLN A 112 -20.26 0.95 -0.91
C GLN A 112 -20.57 -0.47 -1.40
N ARG A 113 -20.70 -0.68 -2.71
CA ARG A 113 -20.96 -2.01 -3.30
C ARG A 113 -19.92 -3.05 -2.86
N ARG A 114 -18.64 -2.70 -2.94
CA ARG A 114 -17.52 -3.59 -2.52
C ARG A 114 -17.54 -3.89 -1.03
N HIS A 115 -17.99 -2.93 -0.23
CA HIS A 115 -18.14 -3.12 1.21
C HIS A 115 -19.29 -4.09 1.54
N ASP A 116 -20.44 -3.92 0.90
CA ASP A 116 -21.61 -4.76 1.08
C ASP A 116 -21.33 -6.22 0.66
N GLU A 117 -20.55 -6.45 -0.40
CA GLU A 117 -20.13 -7.79 -0.85
C GLU A 117 -19.29 -8.58 0.18
N THR A 118 -18.60 -7.88 1.09
CA THR A 118 -17.72 -8.54 2.09
C THR A 118 -18.48 -8.91 3.37
N ASN A 119 -19.66 -8.34 3.58
CA ASN A 119 -20.44 -8.43 4.83
C ASN A 119 -21.58 -9.46 4.81
N PHE A 120 -21.53 -10.44 3.89
CA PHE A 120 -22.42 -11.61 3.88
C PHE A 120 -21.93 -12.77 4.78
#